data_AF-A0AA51GNJ3-F1
#
_entry.id   AF-A0AA51GNJ3-F1
#
_cell.length_a   1.000
_cell.length_b   1.000
_cell.length_c   1.000
_cell.angle_alpha   90.00
_cell.angle_beta   90.00
_cell.angle_gamma   90.00
#
_symmetry.space_group_name_H-M   'P 1'
#
loop_
_entity.id
_entity.type
_entity.pdbx_description
1 polymer ?
#
loop_
_entity_poly.entity_id
_entity_poly.type
_entity_poly.pdbx_seq_one_letter_code
_entity_poly.pdbx_strand_id
1 'polypeptide(L)'
;MEIMRAGGPIMWIIFFLSIIALAVFVERLFFFRRSSTDPEKLELSLCKALYENNAEQATKIVRSGDSSLHRLFIAAVTHWQVDTEAFKLLLEQQIRRELFRWLKGLSLLATISRVAPLLGLLGTVLGMVQIFRDLPQANQAPMIALSGGIWQALLTTVAGLSIAVPTVLAYTYLSAKIDDQEETLYRGADFLIREKLMGTTDPSLYKQGE
;
A
#
# COMPACT_ATOMS: atom_id res chain seq x y z
N MET A 1 -25.66 9.96 -17.81
CA MET A 1 -25.28 11.28 -18.35
C MET A 1 -26.06 12.43 -17.71
N GLU A 2 -27.36 12.27 -17.42
CA GLU A 2 -28.15 13.32 -16.74
C GLU A 2 -27.65 13.67 -15.34
N ILE A 3 -27.31 12.66 -14.53
CA ILE A 3 -26.73 12.84 -13.17
C ILE A 3 -25.42 13.63 -13.22
N MET A 4 -24.54 13.36 -14.19
CA MET A 4 -23.24 14.05 -14.34
C MET A 4 -23.37 15.49 -14.85
N ARG A 5 -24.40 15.79 -15.64
CA ARG A 5 -24.73 17.17 -16.03
C ARG A 5 -25.41 17.91 -14.88
N ALA A 6 -26.21 17.21 -14.08
CA ALA A 6 -26.88 17.74 -12.91
C ALA A 6 -25.90 18.04 -11.78
N GLY A 7 -24.81 17.31 -11.55
CA GLY A 7 -23.86 17.57 -10.45
C GLY A 7 -22.81 18.67 -10.70
N GLY A 8 -22.86 19.36 -11.84
CA GLY A 8 -21.88 20.39 -12.19
C GLY A 8 -20.44 19.86 -12.44
N PRO A 9 -19.45 20.76 -12.59
CA PRO A 9 -18.08 20.40 -12.97
C PRO A 9 -17.36 19.55 -11.91
N ILE A 10 -17.72 19.70 -10.63
CA ILE A 10 -17.14 18.91 -9.53
C ILE A 10 -17.44 17.42 -9.68
N MET A 11 -18.60 17.06 -10.23
CA MET A 11 -18.95 15.65 -10.42
C MET A 11 -18.01 14.94 -11.39
N TRP A 12 -17.50 15.64 -12.40
CA TRP A 12 -16.49 15.10 -13.33
C TRP A 12 -15.14 14.87 -12.63
N ILE A 13 -14.74 15.77 -11.73
CA ILE A 13 -13.52 15.63 -10.93
C ILE A 13 -13.65 14.40 -10.02
N ILE A 14 -14.78 14.28 -9.31
CA ILE A 14 -15.06 13.14 -8.43
C ILE A 14 -15.03 11.82 -9.21
N PHE A 15 -15.66 11.78 -10.39
CA PHE A 15 -15.64 10.60 -11.26
C PHE A 15 -14.22 10.22 -11.71
N PHE A 16 -13.41 11.19 -12.11
CA PHE A 16 -12.02 10.94 -12.49
C PHE A 16 -11.17 10.39 -11.33
N LEU A 17 -11.35 10.95 -10.13
CA LEU A 17 -10.69 10.43 -8.92
C LEU A 17 -11.10 8.99 -8.60
N SER A 18 -12.35 8.61 -8.86
CA SER A 18 -12.81 7.22 -8.71
C SER A 18 -12.06 6.25 -9.63
N ILE A 19 -11.86 6.64 -10.89
CA ILE A 19 -11.11 5.82 -11.85
C ILE A 19 -9.66 5.64 -11.39
N ILE A 20 -9.01 6.71 -10.95
CA ILE A 20 -7.64 6.66 -10.43
C ILE A 20 -7.57 5.75 -9.20
N ALA A 21 -8.47 5.94 -8.24
CA ALA A 21 -8.50 5.13 -7.02
C ALA A 21 -8.67 3.64 -7.34
N LEU A 22 -9.58 3.31 -8.25
CA LEU A 22 -9.80 1.93 -8.69
C LEU A 22 -8.57 1.35 -9.39
N ALA A 23 -7.95 2.11 -10.30
CA ALA A 23 -6.75 1.67 -11.02
C ALA A 23 -5.60 1.36 -10.04
N VAL A 24 -5.35 2.25 -9.08
CA VAL A 24 -4.33 2.07 -8.04
C VAL A 24 -4.66 0.86 -7.16
N PHE A 25 -5.91 0.71 -6.73
CA PHE A 25 -6.33 -0.42 -5.91
C PHE A 25 -6.11 -1.76 -6.62
N VAL A 26 -6.50 -1.86 -7.89
CA VAL A 26 -6.34 -3.08 -8.69
C VAL A 26 -4.86 -3.38 -8.93
N GLU A 27 -4.05 -2.40 -9.35
CA GLU A 27 -2.60 -2.54 -9.51
C GLU A 27 -1.95 -3.12 -8.23
N ARG A 28 -2.28 -2.52 -7.08
CA ARG A 28 -1.74 -2.92 -5.78
C ARG A 28 -2.21 -4.32 -5.40
N LEU A 29 -3.48 -4.66 -5.62
CA LEU A 29 -4.02 -5.97 -5.31
C LEU A 29 -3.31 -7.08 -6.12
N PHE A 30 -3.04 -6.85 -7.41
CA PHE A 30 -2.27 -7.77 -8.23
C PHE A 30 -0.82 -7.89 -7.77
N PHE A 31 -0.18 -6.76 -7.44
CA PHE A 31 1.18 -6.73 -6.91
C PHE A 31 1.32 -7.62 -5.66
N PHE A 32 0.42 -7.49 -4.68
CA PHE A 32 0.46 -8.30 -3.46
C PHE A 32 0.04 -9.76 -3.68
N ARG A 33 -0.85 -10.06 -4.63
CA ARG A 33 -1.21 -11.45 -4.96
C ARG A 33 -0.09 -12.20 -5.65
N ARG A 34 0.74 -11.52 -6.45
CA ARG A 34 1.86 -12.12 -7.20
C ARG A 34 3.05 -12.48 -6.28
N SER A 35 3.19 -11.83 -5.13
CA SER A 35 4.39 -11.92 -4.28
C SER A 35 4.27 -12.89 -3.08
N SER A 36 3.31 -13.82 -3.09
CA SER A 36 3.15 -14.75 -1.97
C SER A 36 4.28 -15.79 -1.96
N THR A 37 5.06 -15.82 -0.89
CA THR A 37 6.09 -16.83 -0.62
C THR A 37 5.92 -17.28 0.81
N ASP A 38 6.12 -18.57 1.05
CA ASP A 38 6.09 -19.18 2.38
C ASP A 38 7.40 -18.82 3.12
N PRO A 39 7.35 -17.93 4.15
CA PRO A 39 8.56 -17.46 4.82
C PRO A 39 9.30 -18.57 5.55
N GLU A 40 8.55 -19.45 6.21
CA GLU A 40 9.08 -20.50 7.08
C GLU A 40 9.86 -21.54 6.26
N LYS A 41 9.33 -21.92 5.08
CA LYS A 41 10.05 -22.81 4.16
C LYS A 41 11.35 -22.20 3.64
N LEU A 42 11.37 -20.90 3.37
CA LEU A 42 12.56 -20.22 2.87
C LEU A 42 13.63 -20.10 3.96
N GLU A 43 13.24 -19.71 5.17
CA GLU A 43 14.10 -19.66 6.36
C GLU A 43 14.73 -21.02 6.66
N LEU A 44 13.93 -22.09 6.71
CA LEU A 44 14.40 -23.46 6.94
C LEU A 44 15.36 -23.94 5.85
N SER A 45 15.07 -23.64 4.58
CA SER A 45 15.92 -24.05 3.47
C SER A 45 17.26 -23.31 3.48
N LEU A 46 17.25 -22.02 3.83
CA LEU A 46 18.47 -21.23 3.97
C LEU A 46 19.31 -21.72 5.16
N CYS A 47 18.69 -21.98 6.31
CA CYS A 47 19.35 -22.51 7.50
C CYS A 47 20.13 -23.80 7.18
N LYS A 48 19.48 -24.75 6.49
CA LYS A 48 20.12 -26.01 6.07
C LYS A 48 21.33 -25.78 5.16
N ALA A 49 21.21 -24.89 4.17
CA ALA A 49 22.30 -24.61 3.24
C ALA A 49 23.49 -23.89 3.90
N LEU A 50 23.21 -23.03 4.89
CA LEU A 50 24.25 -22.38 5.70
C LEU A 50 24.95 -23.40 6.63
N TYR A 51 24.20 -24.33 7.23
CA TYR A 51 24.73 -25.40 8.06
C TYR A 51 25.66 -26.35 7.29
N GLU A 52 25.28 -26.73 6.07
CA GLU A 52 26.09 -27.57 5.17
C GLU A 52 27.30 -26.82 4.58
N ASN A 53 27.53 -25.56 4.98
CA ASN A 53 28.59 -24.66 4.50
C ASN A 53 28.63 -24.54 2.97
N ASN A 54 27.46 -24.69 2.34
CA ASN A 54 27.31 -24.75 0.89
C ASN A 54 26.78 -23.41 0.37
N ALA A 55 27.69 -22.44 0.21
CA ALA A 55 27.37 -21.09 -0.27
C ALA A 55 26.69 -21.08 -1.64
N GLU A 56 26.97 -22.07 -2.49
CA GLU A 56 26.36 -22.21 -3.81
C GLU A 56 24.89 -22.61 -3.72
N GLN A 57 24.57 -23.54 -2.82
CA GLN A 57 23.20 -23.97 -2.53
C GLN A 57 22.38 -22.86 -1.86
N ALA A 58 22.97 -22.12 -0.92
CA ALA A 58 22.34 -20.95 -0.31
C ALA A 58 21.98 -19.90 -1.38
N THR A 59 22.91 -19.58 -2.28
CA THR A 59 22.66 -18.63 -3.37
C THR A 59 21.55 -19.10 -4.31
N LYS A 60 21.50 -20.41 -4.63
CA LYS A 60 20.47 -20.99 -5.49
C LYS A 60 19.07 -20.94 -4.87
N ILE A 61 18.96 -21.24 -3.57
CA ILE A 61 17.69 -21.18 -2.83
C ILE A 61 17.17 -19.75 -2.83
N VAL A 62 18.01 -18.77 -2.51
CA VAL A 62 17.54 -17.38 -2.42
C VAL A 62 17.29 -16.75 -3.81
N ARG A 63 17.88 -17.29 -4.88
CA ARG A 63 17.55 -16.88 -6.26
C ARG A 63 16.38 -17.66 -6.88
N SER A 64 15.77 -18.59 -6.15
CA SER A 64 14.65 -19.39 -6.67
C SER A 64 13.33 -18.62 -6.77
N GLY A 65 13.25 -17.44 -6.16
CA GLY A 65 12.06 -16.60 -6.16
C GLY A 65 12.37 -15.11 -6.10
N ASP A 66 11.34 -14.32 -6.42
CA ASP A 66 11.40 -12.86 -6.49
C ASP A 66 10.56 -12.18 -5.39
N SER A 67 10.39 -12.82 -4.22
CA SER A 67 9.69 -12.18 -3.11
C SER A 67 10.59 -11.17 -2.39
N SER A 68 9.99 -10.30 -1.57
CA SER A 68 10.74 -9.35 -0.74
C SER A 68 11.69 -10.06 0.23
N LEU A 69 11.28 -11.22 0.74
CA LEU A 69 12.12 -12.07 1.61
C LEU A 69 13.33 -12.64 0.85
N HIS A 70 13.15 -13.11 -0.40
CA HIS A 70 14.28 -13.54 -1.24
C HIS A 70 15.25 -12.38 -1.49
N ARG A 71 14.75 -11.18 -1.81
CA ARG A 71 15.63 -10.01 -2.01
C ARG A 71 16.41 -9.62 -0.76
N LEU A 72 15.78 -9.70 0.42
CA LEU A 72 16.44 -9.49 1.71
C LEU A 72 17.56 -10.51 1.91
N PHE A 73 17.26 -11.79 1.70
CA PHE A 73 18.21 -12.88 1.90
C PHE A 73 19.35 -12.82 0.86
N ILE A 74 19.10 -12.36 -0.38
CA ILE A 74 20.15 -12.17 -1.39
C ILE A 74 21.13 -11.11 -0.89
N ALA A 75 20.62 -9.99 -0.38
CA ALA A 75 21.46 -8.92 0.17
C ALA A 75 22.32 -9.46 1.33
N ALA A 76 21.73 -10.28 2.20
CA ALA A 76 22.38 -10.91 3.34
C ALA A 76 23.50 -11.89 2.92
N VAL A 77 23.20 -12.87 2.08
CA VAL A 77 24.18 -13.89 1.63
C VAL A 77 25.32 -13.24 0.84
N THR A 78 25.03 -12.23 0.01
CA THR A 78 26.04 -11.53 -0.79
C THR A 78 27.03 -10.76 0.10
N HIS A 79 26.58 -10.22 1.24
CA HIS A 79 27.39 -9.42 2.15
C HIS A 79 27.64 -10.11 3.49
N TRP A 80 27.67 -11.45 3.52
CA TRP A 80 27.79 -12.20 4.78
C TRP A 80 29.06 -11.86 5.57
N GLN A 81 30.18 -11.56 4.88
CA GLN A 81 31.50 -11.33 5.49
C GLN A 81 31.74 -9.92 6.05
N VAL A 82 30.85 -8.95 5.83
CA VAL A 82 31.00 -7.60 6.40
C VAL A 82 30.89 -7.63 7.92
N ASP A 83 31.30 -6.58 8.61
CA ASP A 83 31.12 -6.50 10.07
C ASP A 83 29.63 -6.54 10.47
N THR A 84 29.35 -6.93 11.71
CA THR A 84 27.97 -7.12 12.18
C THR A 84 27.15 -5.83 12.15
N GLU A 85 27.75 -4.67 12.41
CA GLU A 85 27.06 -3.39 12.38
C GLU A 85 26.71 -2.96 10.95
N ALA A 86 27.67 -3.05 10.02
CA ALA A 86 27.42 -2.84 8.60
C ALA A 86 26.38 -3.82 8.04
N PHE A 87 26.38 -5.06 8.51
CA PHE A 87 25.40 -6.07 8.10
C PHE A 87 23.98 -5.69 8.51
N LYS A 88 23.78 -5.30 9.78
CA LYS A 88 22.48 -4.79 10.24
C LYS A 88 22.03 -3.59 9.40
N LEU A 89 22.93 -2.64 9.16
CA LEU A 89 22.63 -1.46 8.35
C LEU A 89 22.21 -1.83 6.92
N LEU A 90 22.87 -2.80 6.29
CA LEU A 90 22.50 -3.28 4.96
C LEU A 90 21.11 -3.93 4.94
N LEU A 91 20.77 -4.73 5.95
CA LEU A 91 19.44 -5.33 6.07
C LEU A 91 18.36 -4.24 6.26
N GLU A 92 18.59 -3.27 7.16
CA GLU A 92 17.66 -2.15 7.36
C GLU A 92 17.45 -1.33 6.09
N GLN A 93 18.52 -1.06 5.34
CA GLN A 93 18.43 -0.37 4.04
C GLN A 93 17.59 -1.17 3.04
N GLN A 94 17.77 -2.49 3.01
CA GLN A 94 17.01 -3.36 2.12
C GLN A 94 15.53 -3.43 2.53
N ILE A 95 15.21 -3.49 3.83
CA ILE A 95 13.84 -3.40 4.35
C ILE A 95 13.21 -2.07 3.94
N ARG A 96 13.87 -0.94 4.20
CA ARG A 96 13.39 0.39 3.79
C ARG A 96 13.09 0.48 2.30
N ARG A 97 13.94 -0.13 1.46
CA ARG A 97 13.73 -0.17 0.01
C ARG A 97 12.47 -0.95 -0.37
N GLU A 98 12.20 -2.06 0.29
CA GLU A 98 10.98 -2.85 0.07
C GLU A 98 9.73 -2.11 0.56
N LEU A 99 9.79 -1.51 1.75
CA LEU A 99 8.70 -0.67 2.29
C LEU A 99 8.33 0.48 1.33
N PHE A 100 9.32 1.19 0.82
CA PHE A 100 9.09 2.28 -0.15
C PHE A 100 8.38 1.78 -1.41
N ARG A 101 8.69 0.57 -1.89
CA ARG A 101 8.01 -0.03 -3.06
C ARG A 101 6.55 -0.37 -2.77
N TRP A 102 6.26 -0.87 -1.57
CA TRP A 102 4.92 -1.22 -1.14
C TRP A 102 4.03 0.02 -0.93
N LEU A 103 4.58 1.05 -0.30
CA LEU A 103 3.89 2.32 -0.02
C LEU A 103 3.55 3.13 -1.29
N LYS A 104 4.21 2.85 -2.41
CA LYS A 104 3.91 3.53 -3.69
C LYS A 104 2.41 3.39 -4.02
N GLY A 105 1.76 4.48 -4.42
CA GLY A 105 0.32 4.50 -4.75
C GLY A 105 -0.63 4.46 -3.54
N LEU A 106 -0.21 3.93 -2.39
CA LEU A 106 -1.03 3.92 -1.17
C LEU A 106 -1.29 5.35 -0.66
N SER A 107 -0.27 6.22 -0.74
CA SER A 107 -0.40 7.65 -0.40
C SER A 107 -1.47 8.35 -1.24
N LEU A 108 -1.54 8.04 -2.54
CA LEU A 108 -2.55 8.60 -3.43
C LEU A 108 -3.96 8.13 -3.04
N LEU A 109 -4.12 6.85 -2.71
CA LEU A 109 -5.39 6.29 -2.23
C LEU A 109 -5.83 6.95 -0.92
N ALA A 110 -4.88 7.19 0.00
CA ALA A 110 -5.10 7.92 1.26
C ALA A 110 -5.53 9.37 1.02
N THR A 111 -4.95 10.04 0.02
CA THR A 111 -5.34 11.40 -0.35
C THR A 111 -6.73 11.43 -0.95
N ILE A 112 -7.03 10.54 -1.90
CA ILE A 112 -8.34 10.50 -2.56
C ILE A 112 -9.46 10.22 -1.54
N SER A 113 -9.23 9.31 -0.60
CA SER A 113 -10.22 8.98 0.43
C SER A 113 -10.58 10.17 1.33
N ARG A 114 -9.62 11.07 1.57
CA ARG A 114 -9.81 12.32 2.34
C ARG A 114 -10.38 13.46 1.50
N VAL A 115 -9.98 13.57 0.24
CA VAL A 115 -10.35 14.70 -0.64
C VAL A 115 -11.72 14.50 -1.30
N ALA A 116 -12.10 13.27 -1.67
CA ALA A 116 -13.39 12.97 -2.30
C ALA A 116 -14.62 13.49 -1.52
N PRO A 117 -14.76 13.33 -0.18
CA PRO A 117 -15.89 13.86 0.55
C PRO A 117 -15.85 15.40 0.65
N LEU A 118 -14.66 15.99 0.74
CA LEU A 118 -14.48 17.45 0.74
C LEU A 118 -14.89 18.06 -0.61
N LEU A 119 -14.63 17.38 -1.72
CA LEU A 119 -15.12 17.79 -3.04
C LEU A 119 -16.65 17.69 -3.13
N GLY A 120 -17.26 16.65 -2.55
CA GLY A 120 -18.71 16.52 -2.48
C GLY A 120 -19.36 17.69 -1.73
N LEU A 121 -18.79 18.06 -0.59
CA LEU A 121 -19.18 19.22 0.22
C LEU A 121 -18.92 20.55 -0.51
N LEU A 122 -17.81 20.69 -1.23
CA LEU A 122 -17.57 21.87 -2.06
C LEU A 122 -18.65 22.01 -3.14
N GLY A 123 -19.08 20.88 -3.72
CA GLY A 123 -20.18 20.83 -4.69
C GLY A 123 -21.50 21.34 -4.12
N THR A 124 -21.84 20.99 -2.88
CA THR A 124 -23.07 21.52 -2.26
C THR A 124 -22.98 23.02 -2.03
N VAL A 125 -21.85 23.50 -1.51
CA VAL A 125 -21.67 24.92 -1.22
C VAL A 125 -21.77 25.74 -2.49
N LEU A 126 -21.10 25.34 -3.57
CA LEU A 126 -21.18 26.04 -4.86
C LEU A 126 -22.59 25.98 -5.46
N GLY A 127 -23.27 24.84 -5.36
CA GLY A 127 -24.66 24.71 -5.78
C GLY A 127 -25.58 25.68 -5.06
N MET A 128 -25.46 25.77 -3.73
CA MET A 128 -26.24 26.71 -2.92
C MET A 128 -25.93 28.18 -3.26
N VAL A 129 -24.65 28.53 -3.46
CA VAL A 129 -24.25 29.88 -3.88
C VAL A 129 -24.91 30.26 -5.21
N GLN A 130 -24.94 29.33 -6.17
CA GLN A 130 -25.56 29.59 -7.47
C GLN A 130 -27.08 29.78 -7.36
N ILE A 131 -27.76 28.96 -6.55
CA ILE A 131 -29.20 29.11 -6.28
C ILE A 131 -29.51 30.50 -5.72
N PHE A 132 -28.80 30.93 -4.68
CA PHE A 132 -29.06 32.24 -4.05
C PHE A 132 -28.73 33.41 -4.98
N ARG A 133 -27.76 33.25 -5.89
CA ARG A 133 -27.44 34.25 -6.91
C ARG A 133 -28.56 34.42 -7.93
N ASP A 134 -29.18 33.31 -8.34
CA ASP A 134 -30.18 33.29 -9.42
C ASP A 134 -31.61 33.52 -8.89
N LEU A 135 -31.83 33.35 -7.57
CA LEU A 135 -33.12 33.52 -6.90
C LEU A 135 -33.82 34.87 -7.18
N PRO A 136 -33.14 36.03 -7.18
CA PRO A 136 -33.78 37.31 -7.46
C PRO A 136 -34.35 37.43 -8.88
N GLN A 137 -33.91 36.59 -9.82
CA GLN A 137 -34.37 36.58 -11.21
C GLN A 137 -35.53 35.60 -11.45
N ALA A 138 -35.84 34.73 -10.48
CA ALA A 138 -36.86 33.70 -10.57
C ALA A 138 -38.27 34.27 -10.28
N ASN A 139 -38.82 35.06 -11.21
CA ASN A 139 -40.09 35.79 -11.03
C ASN A 139 -41.37 34.93 -10.94
N GLN A 140 -41.37 33.66 -11.39
CA GLN A 140 -42.61 32.88 -11.52
C GLN A 140 -42.62 31.52 -10.79
N ALA A 141 -41.47 31.00 -10.34
CA ALA A 141 -41.40 29.70 -9.68
C ALA A 141 -40.14 29.53 -8.79
N PRO A 142 -39.91 30.41 -7.80
CA PRO A 142 -38.70 30.36 -6.97
C PRO A 142 -38.56 29.03 -6.22
N MET A 143 -39.67 28.41 -5.81
CA MET A 143 -39.64 27.13 -5.09
C MET A 143 -39.21 25.95 -5.96
N ILE A 144 -39.61 25.91 -7.24
CA ILE A 144 -39.19 24.84 -8.18
C ILE A 144 -37.70 24.97 -8.47
N ALA A 145 -37.22 26.19 -8.76
CA ALA A 145 -35.79 26.46 -8.99
C ALA A 145 -34.93 26.10 -7.77
N LEU A 146 -35.38 26.48 -6.57
CA LEU A 146 -34.71 26.16 -5.32
C LEU A 146 -34.62 24.64 -5.08
N SER A 147 -35.73 23.92 -5.29
CA SER A 147 -35.78 22.47 -5.08
C SER A 147 -34.84 21.68 -6.01
N GLY A 148 -34.74 22.09 -7.29
CA GLY A 148 -33.84 21.47 -8.26
C GLY A 148 -32.36 21.70 -7.92
N GLY A 149 -32.00 22.92 -7.50
CA GLY A 149 -30.63 23.23 -7.12
C GLY A 149 -30.20 22.52 -5.82
N ILE A 150 -31.09 22.42 -4.82
CA ILE A 150 -30.82 21.66 -3.59
C ILE A 150 -30.61 20.18 -3.92
N TRP A 151 -31.44 19.60 -4.79
CA TRP A 151 -31.26 18.23 -5.26
C TRP A 151 -29.89 18.01 -5.92
N GLN A 152 -29.51 18.90 -6.83
CA GLN A 152 -28.20 18.89 -7.47
C GLN A 152 -27.05 18.98 -6.45
N ALA A 153 -27.15 19.88 -5.48
CA ALA A 153 -26.16 20.02 -4.42
C ALA A 153 -26.02 18.72 -3.61
N LEU A 154 -27.12 18.13 -3.15
CA LEU A 154 -27.10 16.88 -2.39
C LEU A 154 -26.46 15.73 -3.17
N LEU A 155 -26.71 15.66 -4.47
CA LEU A 155 -26.17 14.64 -5.36
C LEU A 155 -24.64 14.64 -5.41
N THR A 156 -23.99 15.81 -5.36
CA THR A 156 -22.51 15.89 -5.36
C THR A 156 -21.91 15.34 -4.05
N THR A 157 -22.58 15.57 -2.92
CA THR A 157 -22.16 15.01 -1.63
C THR A 157 -22.28 13.50 -1.61
N VAL A 158 -23.43 12.98 -2.07
CA VAL A 158 -23.65 11.53 -2.17
C VAL A 158 -22.59 10.90 -3.06
N ALA A 159 -22.26 11.50 -4.20
CA ALA A 159 -21.21 11.00 -5.08
C ALA A 159 -19.82 11.01 -4.42
N GLY A 160 -19.45 12.10 -3.74
CA GLY A 160 -18.18 12.18 -3.02
C GLY A 160 -18.05 11.09 -1.95
N LEU A 161 -19.10 10.87 -1.16
CA LEU A 161 -19.14 9.81 -0.14
C LEU A 161 -19.14 8.40 -0.74
N SER A 162 -19.86 8.19 -1.82
CA SER A 162 -19.95 6.89 -2.52
C SER A 162 -18.58 6.41 -3.03
N ILE A 163 -17.67 7.34 -3.33
CA ILE A 163 -16.29 7.02 -3.74
C ILE A 163 -15.35 7.01 -2.53
N ALA A 164 -15.53 7.91 -1.57
CA ALA A 164 -14.70 7.97 -0.37
C ALA A 164 -14.75 6.67 0.44
N VAL A 165 -15.95 6.13 0.70
CA VAL A 165 -16.14 4.96 1.56
C VAL A 165 -15.39 3.72 1.04
N PRO A 166 -15.58 3.29 -0.23
CA PRO A 166 -14.79 2.19 -0.78
C PRO A 166 -13.28 2.47 -0.79
N THR A 167 -12.88 3.72 -1.06
CA THR A 167 -11.46 4.09 -1.12
C THR A 167 -10.79 4.02 0.25
N VAL A 168 -11.47 4.43 1.33
CA VAL A 168 -10.99 4.25 2.71
C VAL A 168 -10.79 2.76 3.01
N LEU A 169 -11.79 1.93 2.73
CA LEU A 169 -11.72 0.48 2.99
C LEU A 169 -10.57 -0.17 2.22
N ALA A 170 -10.41 0.21 0.95
CA ALA A 170 -9.30 -0.25 0.10
C ALA A 170 -7.93 0.15 0.65
N TYR A 171 -7.79 1.41 1.09
CA TYR A 171 -6.57 1.89 1.74
C TYR A 171 -6.27 1.13 3.02
N THR A 172 -7.25 0.97 3.91
CA THR A 172 -7.07 0.27 5.19
C THR A 172 -6.69 -1.19 4.97
N TYR A 173 -7.33 -1.87 4.02
CA TYR A 173 -6.99 -3.25 3.67
C TYR A 173 -5.55 -3.39 3.15
N LEU A 174 -5.14 -2.53 2.23
CA LEU A 174 -3.78 -2.55 1.68
C LEU A 174 -2.74 -2.17 2.72
N SER A 175 -3.04 -1.21 3.61
CA SER A 175 -2.16 -0.83 4.72
C SER A 175 -1.92 -2.01 5.66
N ALA A 176 -2.99 -2.68 6.11
CA ALA A 176 -2.86 -3.84 6.99
C ALA A 176 -2.03 -4.98 6.36
N LYS A 177 -2.14 -5.14 5.04
CA LYS A 177 -1.33 -6.13 4.30
C LYS A 177 0.14 -5.73 4.21
N ILE A 178 0.44 -4.45 4.13
CA ILE A 178 1.82 -3.94 4.15
C ILE A 178 2.45 -4.20 5.52
N ASP A 179 1.72 -3.89 6.59
CA ASP A 179 2.19 -4.10 7.96
C ASP A 179 2.53 -5.59 8.22
N ASP A 180 1.70 -6.53 7.75
CA ASP A 180 1.96 -7.98 7.83
C ASP A 180 3.22 -8.42 7.04
N GLN A 181 3.43 -7.84 5.86
CA GLN A 181 4.63 -8.13 5.06
C GLN A 181 5.88 -7.49 5.66
N GLU A 182 5.76 -6.30 6.25
CA GLU A 182 6.84 -5.60 6.97
C GLU A 182 7.32 -6.42 8.15
N GLU A 183 6.40 -6.90 8.99
CA GLU A 183 6.71 -7.76 10.13
C GLU A 183 7.43 -9.05 9.69
N THR A 184 6.95 -9.66 8.60
CA THR A 184 7.61 -10.84 8.02
C THR A 184 9.04 -10.54 7.55
N LEU A 185 9.29 -9.33 7.01
CA LEU A 185 10.64 -8.93 6.59
C LEU A 185 11.57 -8.69 7.80
N TYR A 186 11.08 -8.04 8.85
CA TYR A 186 11.86 -7.85 10.08
C TYR A 186 12.21 -9.19 10.74
N ARG A 187 11.25 -10.10 10.85
CA ARG A 187 11.51 -11.46 11.35
C ARG A 187 12.61 -12.17 10.55
N GLY A 188 12.57 -12.05 9.22
CA GLY A 188 13.62 -12.60 8.35
C GLY A 188 14.99 -11.96 8.58
N ALA A 189 15.05 -10.65 8.84
CA ALA A 189 16.29 -9.95 9.18
C ALA A 189 16.84 -10.39 10.55
N ASP A 190 15.97 -10.52 11.55
CA ASP A 190 16.35 -11.00 12.89
C ASP A 190 16.90 -12.43 12.83
N PHE A 191 16.28 -13.30 12.02
CA PHE A 191 16.80 -14.64 11.74
C PHE A 191 18.23 -14.59 11.17
N LEU A 192 18.48 -13.75 10.16
CA LEU A 192 19.80 -13.60 9.54
C LEU A 192 20.85 -13.05 10.51
N ILE A 193 20.48 -12.06 11.34
CA ILE A 193 21.37 -11.49 12.36
C ILE A 193 21.72 -12.55 13.40
N ARG A 194 20.73 -13.31 13.86
CA ARG A 194 20.93 -14.40 14.82
C ARG A 194 21.89 -15.45 14.27
N GLU A 195 21.68 -15.93 13.04
CA GLU A 195 22.55 -16.91 12.40
C GLU A 195 23.99 -16.39 12.25
N LYS A 196 24.17 -15.13 11.85
CA LYS A 196 25.49 -14.50 11.75
C LYS A 196 26.19 -14.43 13.11
N LEU A 197 25.47 -14.05 14.17
CA LEU A 197 26.02 -14.01 15.52
C LEU A 197 26.40 -15.41 16.02
N MET A 198 25.55 -16.42 15.80
CA MET A 198 25.84 -17.81 16.20
C MET A 198 27.05 -18.38 15.45
N GLY A 199 27.18 -18.09 14.15
CA GLY A 199 28.37 -18.46 13.36
C GLY A 199 29.66 -17.74 13.80
N THR A 200 29.56 -16.61 14.49
CA THR A 200 30.71 -15.85 15.03
C THR A 200 31.09 -16.31 16.44
N THR A 201 30.20 -16.98 17.18
CA THR A 201 30.36 -17.18 18.64
C THR A 201 31.04 -18.50 19.05
N ASP A 202 30.97 -19.60 18.29
CA ASP A 202 31.82 -20.78 18.57
C ASP A 202 31.77 -21.86 17.46
N PRO A 203 32.86 -22.13 16.73
CA PRO A 203 32.96 -23.29 15.83
C PRO A 203 32.87 -24.66 16.55
N SER A 204 33.03 -24.70 17.88
CA SER A 204 33.09 -25.95 18.67
C SER A 204 31.72 -26.52 19.07
N LEU A 205 30.65 -25.72 19.05
CA LEU A 205 29.28 -26.19 19.33
C LEU A 205 28.71 -27.07 18.20
N TYR A 206 29.37 -27.10 17.04
CA TYR A 206 28.98 -27.94 15.89
C TYR A 206 29.65 -29.32 15.88
N LYS A 207 30.53 -29.64 16.83
CA LYS A 207 31.20 -30.95 16.95
C LYS A 207 30.63 -31.89 18.02
N GLN A 208 29.50 -31.56 18.65
CA GLN A 208 28.90 -32.40 19.70
C GLN A 208 27.57 -33.06 19.30
N GLY A 209 27.37 -33.31 18.01
CA GLY A 209 26.43 -34.32 17.53
C GLY A 209 27.21 -35.37 16.76
N GLU A 210 27.84 -36.30 17.48
CA GLU A 210 28.31 -37.58 16.93
C GLU A 210 27.19 -38.34 16.20
#